data_AF-S5ADQ2-F1
#
_entry.id   AF-S5ADQ2-F1
#
_cell.length_a   1.000
_cell.length_b   1.000
_cell.length_c   1.000
_cell.angle_alpha   90.00
_cell.angle_beta   90.00
_cell.angle_gamma   90.00
#
_symmetry.space_group_name_H-M   'P 1'
#
loop_
_entity.id
_entity.type
_entity.pdbx_description
1 polymer ?
#
loop_
_entity_poly.entity_id
_entity_poly.type
_entity_poly.pdbx_seq_one_letter_code
_entity_poly.pdbx_strand_id
1 'polypeptide(L)'
;MWLRKFSLIQRLGIIAALITLLFVLLTALVLNRHYEALKQKSYDENQHLVEVVHTLLGSFAKREDVDEATAKQLALEAVKALRYDGNNYFWIQDEPLPW
;
A
#
# COMPACT_ATOMS: atom_id res chain seq x y z
N MET A 1 -56.86 0.33 -8.29
CA MET A 1 -56.81 -0.85 -9.20
C MET A 1 -55.87 -0.57 -10.40
N TRP A 2 -54.62 -0.19 -10.13
CA TRP A 2 -53.64 0.28 -11.14
C TRP A 2 -52.40 -0.63 -11.21
N LEU A 3 -52.58 -1.94 -10.98
CA LEU A 3 -51.50 -2.93 -10.95
C LEU A 3 -51.71 -4.10 -11.93
N ARG A 4 -52.82 -4.07 -12.68
CA ARG A 4 -53.20 -5.13 -13.63
C ARG A 4 -52.87 -4.81 -15.09
N LYS A 5 -52.23 -3.66 -15.37
CA LYS A 5 -51.82 -3.29 -16.75
C LYS A 5 -50.43 -3.81 -17.13
N PHE A 6 -49.69 -4.37 -16.18
CA PHE A 6 -48.36 -4.93 -16.45
C PHE A 6 -48.48 -6.43 -16.69
N SER A 7 -47.98 -6.88 -17.85
CA SER A 7 -47.85 -8.30 -18.18
C SER A 7 -46.96 -8.98 -17.12
N LEU A 8 -47.23 -10.26 -16.82
CA LEU A 8 -46.41 -11.09 -15.92
C LEU A 8 -44.91 -10.97 -16.22
N ILE A 9 -44.56 -10.82 -17.50
CA ILE A 9 -43.18 -10.67 -17.98
C ILE A 9 -42.56 -9.33 -17.53
N GLN A 10 -43.32 -8.24 -17.51
CA GLN A 10 -42.82 -6.93 -17.05
C GLN A 10 -42.54 -6.92 -15.55
N ARG A 11 -43.38 -7.60 -14.75
CA ARG A 11 -43.12 -7.78 -13.32
C ARG A 11 -41.84 -8.59 -13.07
N LEU A 12 -41.64 -9.70 -13.79
CA LEU A 12 -40.38 -10.45 -13.70
C LEU A 12 -39.17 -9.63 -14.16
N GLY A 13 -39.30 -8.84 -15.22
CA GLY A 13 -38.23 -7.97 -15.71
C GLY A 13 -37.82 -6.90 -14.70
N ILE A 14 -38.77 -6.29 -14.00
CA ILE A 14 -38.49 -5.31 -12.94
C ILE A 14 -37.74 -5.96 -11.77
N ILE A 15 -38.15 -7.17 -11.36
CA ILE A 15 -37.48 -7.90 -10.29
C ILE A 15 -36.05 -8.25 -10.72
N ALA A 16 -35.87 -8.78 -11.93
CA ALA A 16 -34.53 -9.10 -12.45
C ALA A 16 -33.65 -7.84 -12.53
N ALA A 17 -34.17 -6.72 -13.02
CA ALA A 17 -33.45 -5.45 -13.09
C ALA A 17 -33.05 -4.94 -11.69
N LEU A 18 -33.95 -5.03 -10.71
CA LEU A 18 -33.67 -4.66 -9.32
C LEU A 18 -32.57 -5.52 -8.70
N ILE A 19 -32.59 -6.83 -8.94
CA ILE A 19 -31.56 -7.75 -8.45
C ILE A 19 -30.21 -7.41 -9.09
N THR A 20 -30.18 -7.20 -10.41
CA THR A 20 -28.96 -6.81 -11.13
C THR A 20 -28.42 -5.48 -10.60
N LEU A 21 -29.29 -4.49 -10.38
CA LEU A 21 -28.90 -3.18 -9.84
C LEU A 21 -28.31 -3.30 -8.44
N LEU A 22 -28.93 -4.09 -7.56
CA LEU A 22 -28.42 -4.37 -6.23
C LEU A 22 -27.06 -5.07 -6.28
N PHE A 23 -26.89 -6.02 -7.20
CA PHE A 23 -25.63 -6.73 -7.39
C PHE A 23 -24.51 -5.81 -7.86
N VAL A 24 -24.79 -4.90 -8.79
CA VAL A 24 -23.85 -3.88 -9.27
C VAL A 24 -23.44 -2.95 -8.13
N LEU A 25 -24.39 -2.49 -7.32
CA LEU A 25 -24.13 -1.65 -6.14
C LEU A 25 -23.23 -2.35 -5.13
N LEU A 26 -23.53 -3.60 -4.78
CA LEU A 26 -22.71 -4.39 -3.85
C LEU A 26 -21.29 -4.58 -4.40
N THR A 27 -21.17 -4.93 -5.68
CA THR A 27 -19.86 -5.11 -6.33
C THR A 27 -19.04 -3.83 -6.28
N ALA A 28 -19.64 -2.67 -6.59
CA ALA A 28 -18.97 -1.38 -6.54
C ALA A 28 -18.47 -1.04 -5.13
N LEU A 29 -19.28 -1.30 -4.10
CA LEU A 29 -18.88 -1.07 -2.70
C LEU A 29 -17.71 -1.96 -2.28
N VAL A 30 -17.78 -3.25 -2.60
CA VAL A 30 -16.73 -4.23 -2.29
C VAL A 30 -15.43 -3.86 -3.01
N LEU A 31 -15.51 -3.49 -4.28
CA LEU A 31 -14.34 -3.11 -5.07
C LEU A 31 -13.65 -1.87 -4.50
N ASN A 32 -14.41 -0.85 -4.11
CA ASN A 32 -13.85 0.37 -3.53
C ASN A 32 -13.13 0.08 -2.19
N ARG A 33 -13.72 -0.79 -1.35
CA ARG A 33 -13.09 -1.23 -0.09
C ARG A 33 -11.80 -2.02 -0.32
N HIS A 34 -11.78 -2.91 -1.30
CA HIS A 34 -10.57 -3.65 -1.65
C HIS A 34 -9.47 -2.74 -2.20
N TYR A 35 -9.83 -1.74 -3.01
CA TYR A 35 -8.86 -0.80 -3.57
C TYR A 35 -8.15 -0.01 -2.47
N GLU A 36 -8.90 0.56 -1.52
CA GLU A 36 -8.32 1.28 -0.37
C GLU A 36 -7.48 0.37 0.52
N ALA A 37 -7.95 -0.85 0.80
CA ALA A 37 -7.20 -1.80 1.63
C ALA A 37 -5.88 -2.24 0.97
N LEU A 38 -5.88 -2.47 -0.35
CA LEU A 38 -4.67 -2.82 -1.10
C LEU A 38 -3.67 -1.66 -1.15
N LYS A 39 -4.19 -0.44 -1.33
CA LYS A 39 -3.36 0.78 -1.32
C LYS A 39 -2.71 0.97 0.05
N GLN A 40 -3.51 0.93 1.13
CA GLN A 40 -2.99 1.09 2.49
C GLN A 40 -1.93 0.03 2.80
N LYS A 41 -2.20 -1.24 2.48
CA LYS A 41 -1.25 -2.33 2.67
C LYS A 41 0.08 -2.07 1.95
N SER A 42 0.06 -1.58 0.72
CA SER A 42 1.28 -1.26 -0.03
C SER A 42 2.07 -0.10 0.61
N TYR A 43 1.39 0.89 1.18
CA TYR A 43 2.06 1.96 1.95
C TYR A 43 2.70 1.42 3.23
N ASP A 44 1.95 0.63 4.01
CA ASP A 44 2.45 0.05 5.27
C ASP A 44 3.66 -0.87 5.02
N GLU A 45 3.61 -1.68 3.95
CA GLU A 45 4.74 -2.54 3.56
C GLU A 45 5.99 -1.73 3.22
N ASN A 46 5.85 -0.63 2.45
CA ASN A 46 6.97 0.24 2.14
C ASN A 46 7.52 0.95 3.38
N GLN A 47 6.65 1.39 4.29
CA GLN A 47 7.06 2.04 5.53
C GLN A 47 7.88 1.07 6.41
N HIS A 48 7.41 -0.16 6.60
CA HIS A 48 8.15 -1.16 7.38
C HIS A 48 9.53 -1.45 6.80
N LEU A 49 9.67 -1.50 5.47
CA LEU A 49 10.98 -1.68 4.82
C LEU A 49 11.94 -0.53 5.17
N VAL A 50 11.45 0.71 5.16
CA VAL A 50 12.24 1.89 5.54
C VAL A 50 12.57 1.87 7.04
N GLU A 51 11.64 1.48 7.91
CA GLU A 51 11.87 1.37 9.35
C GLU A 51 12.93 0.33 9.71
N VAL A 52 12.97 -0.80 9.00
CA VAL A 52 14.02 -1.82 9.15
C VAL A 52 15.38 -1.24 8.79
N VAL A 53 15.46 -0.53 7.65
CA VAL A 53 16.71 0.14 7.24
C VAL A 53 17.12 1.23 8.24
N HIS A 54 16.17 2.01 8.75
CA HIS A 54 16.45 3.04 9.75
C HIS A 54 16.98 2.43 11.06
N THR A 55 16.39 1.32 11.52
CA THR A 55 16.86 0.59 12.69
C THR A 55 18.27 0.02 12.47
N LEU A 56 18.54 -0.52 11.28
CA LEU A 56 19.87 -0.98 10.89
C LEU A 56 20.89 0.17 10.96
N LEU A 57 20.59 1.33 10.37
CA LEU A 57 21.45 2.52 10.44
C LEU A 57 21.70 2.95 11.89
N GLY A 58 20.66 2.95 12.72
CA GLY A 58 20.79 3.23 14.16
C GLY A 58 21.69 2.25 14.91
N SER A 59 21.78 0.99 14.47
CA SER A 59 22.72 0.03 15.05
C SER A 59 24.18 0.37 14.74
N PHE A 60 24.47 0.84 13.53
CA PHE A 60 25.81 1.28 13.14
C PHE A 60 26.21 2.57 13.85
N ALA A 61 25.27 3.50 14.03
CA ALA A 61 25.52 4.75 14.74
C ALA A 61 25.86 4.57 16.24
N LYS A 62 25.49 3.43 16.84
CA LYS A 62 25.79 3.10 18.24
C LYS A 62 27.10 2.31 18.42
N ARG A 63 27.82 2.04 17.34
CA ARG A 63 29.09 1.32 17.40
C ARG A 63 30.17 2.20 18.01
N GLU A 64 30.80 1.71 19.07
CA GLU A 64 31.93 2.37 19.74
C GLU A 64 33.28 1.77 19.31
N ASP A 65 33.26 0.68 18.53
CA ASP A 65 34.45 -0.05 18.09
C ASP A 65 35.13 0.56 16.85
N VAL A 66 34.50 1.55 16.22
CA VAL A 66 34.98 2.26 15.04
C VAL A 66 34.68 3.75 15.16
N ASP A 67 35.39 4.60 14.40
CA ASP A 67 35.06 6.02 14.33
C ASP A 67 33.76 6.28 13.54
N GLU A 68 33.17 7.45 13.73
CA GLU A 68 31.88 7.80 13.11
C GLU A 68 31.91 7.72 11.58
N ALA A 69 33.04 8.09 10.97
CA ALA A 69 33.22 8.03 9.52
C ALA A 69 33.20 6.58 9.01
N THR A 70 33.92 5.67 9.66
CA THR A 70 33.91 4.25 9.32
C THR A 70 32.55 3.63 9.59
N ALA A 71 31.90 3.97 10.71
CA ALA A 71 30.54 3.51 11.02
C ALA A 71 29.54 3.89 9.93
N LYS A 72 29.57 5.16 9.48
CA LYS A 72 28.74 5.65 8.37
C LYS A 72 29.02 4.92 7.07
N GLN A 73 30.29 4.70 6.74
CA GLN A 73 30.65 3.99 5.50
C GLN A 73 30.17 2.54 5.51
N LEU A 74 30.35 1.82 6.63
CA LEU A 74 29.84 0.46 6.79
C LEU A 74 28.31 0.40 6.70
N ALA A 75 27.62 1.38 7.28
CA ALA A 75 26.17 1.48 7.19
C ALA A 75 25.69 1.72 5.74
N LEU A 76 26.35 2.61 5.01
CA LEU A 76 26.05 2.88 3.60
C LEU A 76 26.30 1.66 2.70
N GLU A 77 27.40 0.94 2.92
CA GLU A 77 27.69 -0.30 2.19
C GLU A 77 26.64 -1.38 2.45
N ALA A 78 26.23 -1.54 3.72
CA ALA A 78 25.17 -2.46 4.11
C ALA A 78 23.85 -2.12 3.40
N VAL A 79 23.42 -0.85 3.44
CA VAL A 79 22.17 -0.42 2.78
C VAL A 79 22.24 -0.55 1.26
N LYS A 80 23.39 -0.25 0.65
CA LYS A 80 23.59 -0.35 -0.81
C LYS A 80 23.44 -1.79 -1.32
N ALA A 81 23.77 -2.79 -0.51
CA ALA A 81 23.60 -4.19 -0.85
C ALA A 81 22.14 -4.68 -0.73
N LEU A 82 21.29 -3.99 0.03
CA LEU A 82 19.89 -4.40 0.24
C LEU A 82 19.07 -4.26 -1.05
N ARG A 83 18.25 -5.28 -1.31
CA ARG A 83 17.21 -5.28 -2.34
C ARG A 83 15.90 -5.74 -1.73
N TYR A 84 14.80 -5.19 -2.23
CA TYR A 84 13.46 -5.64 -1.87
C TYR A 84 12.63 -5.81 -3.13
N ASP A 85 11.56 -6.62 -3.03
CA ASP A 85 10.61 -6.87 -4.13
C ASP A 85 11.31 -7.15 -5.47
N GLY A 86 12.25 -8.10 -5.43
CA GLY A 86 13.09 -8.49 -6.57
C GLY A 86 14.32 -7.61 -6.75
N ASN A 87 14.14 -6.39 -7.26
CA ASN A 87 15.28 -5.54 -7.68
C ASN A 87 15.15 -4.07 -7.27
N ASN A 88 14.20 -3.73 -6.40
CA ASN A 88 14.10 -2.37 -5.88
C ASN A 88 15.25 -2.11 -4.90
N TYR A 89 15.68 -0.86 -4.83
CA TYR A 89 16.84 -0.42 -4.07
C TYR A 89 16.47 0.66 -3.06
N PHE A 90 17.30 0.80 -2.04
CA PHE A 90 17.21 1.88 -1.06
C PHE A 90 18.15 3.01 -1.45
N TRP A 91 17.74 4.23 -1.15
CA TRP A 91 18.52 5.43 -1.39
C TRP A 91 18.50 6.28 -0.13
N ILE A 92 19.60 6.97 0.12
CA ILE A 92 19.77 7.89 1.24
C ILE A 92 20.24 9.20 0.62
N GLN A 93 19.62 10.30 1.01
CA GLN A 93 20.03 11.64 0.63
C GLN A 93 20.20 12.46 1.89
N ASP A 94 21.33 13.14 1.99
CA ASP A 94 21.57 14.11 3.05
C ASP A 94 20.68 15.34 2.81
N GLU A 95 20.08 15.85 3.89
CA GLU A 95 19.32 17.09 3.81
C GLU A 95 20.28 18.25 3.54
N PRO A 96 20.06 19.05 2.47
CA PRO A 96 20.88 20.23 2.24
C PRO A 96 20.64 21.22 3.39
N LEU A 97 21.73 21.73 3.98
CA LEU A 97 21.67 22.72 5.04
C LEU A 97 20.75 23.88 4.61
N PRO A 98 19.77 24.30 5.44
CA PRO A 98 19.06 25.53 5.20
C PRO A 98 20.10 26.65 5.31
N TRP A 99 20.22 27.44 4.25
CA TRP A 99 21.04 28.65 4.20
C TRP A 99 20.74 29.60 5.37
#